data_AF-A0AAV2PXD4-F1
#
_entry.id   AF-A0AAV2PXD4-F1
#
_cell.length_a   1.000
_cell.length_b   1.000
_cell.length_c   1.000
_cell.angle_alpha   90.00
_cell.angle_beta   90.00
_cell.angle_gamma   90.00
#
_symmetry.space_group_name_H-M   'P 1'
#
loop_
_entity.id
_entity.type
_entity.pdbx_description
1 polymer ?
#
loop_
_entity_poly.entity_id
_entity_poly.type
_entity_poly.pdbx_seq_one_letter_code
_entity_poly.pdbx_strand_id
1 'polypeptide(L)'
;VPIHAAHLYDAVMIYAMALNETLNDKTKDPRNGTHIISLMKQRSFPSIQGFKVYMDDNGDAEGSYSLLAIREIAGNLTGRHGVIGNYSWHKVGQFGFHETPPGTLDMDNVPTLALNDSIMWLGGEAPQDEPPCGFDGCSPDWKIIFSAIGAALAVIVVVLFVA
;
A
#
# COMPACT_ATOMS: atom_id res chain seq x y z
N VAL A 1 -17.08 7.36 17.74
CA VAL A 1 -18.05 7.26 16.63
C VAL A 1 -17.70 6.00 15.83
N PRO A 2 -18.64 5.10 15.53
CA PRO A 2 -18.37 3.94 14.68
C PRO A 2 -17.88 4.36 13.30
N ILE A 3 -16.94 3.63 12.69
CA ILE A 3 -16.35 4.00 11.40
C ILE A 3 -17.40 4.17 10.29
N HIS A 4 -18.42 3.31 10.27
CA HIS A 4 -19.52 3.41 9.30
C HIS A 4 -20.38 4.67 9.48
N ALA A 5 -20.51 5.18 10.72
CA ALA A 5 -21.23 6.42 10.96
C ALA A 5 -20.43 7.63 10.45
N ALA A 6 -19.10 7.58 10.54
CA ALA A 6 -18.24 8.59 9.93
C ALA A 6 -18.33 8.55 8.39
N HIS A 7 -18.31 7.36 7.77
CA HIS A 7 -18.46 7.23 6.32
C HIS A 7 -19.83 7.73 5.82
N LEU A 8 -20.91 7.43 6.56
CA LEU A 8 -22.23 7.93 6.21
C LEU A 8 -22.32 9.46 6.34
N TYR A 9 -21.73 10.03 7.38
CA TYR A 9 -21.64 11.49 7.55
C TYR A 9 -20.91 12.11 6.35
N ASP A 10 -19.75 11.58 6.02
CA ASP A 10 -18.91 12.03 4.92
C ASP A 10 -19.66 11.97 3.57
N ALA A 11 -20.37 10.86 3.30
CA ALA A 11 -21.17 10.69 2.09
C ALA A 11 -22.28 11.76 1.96
N VAL A 12 -22.99 12.06 3.06
CA VAL A 12 -24.01 13.12 3.08
C VAL A 12 -23.37 14.50 2.87
N MET A 13 -22.20 14.74 3.45
CA MET A 13 -21.52 16.03 3.33
C MET A 13 -21.03 16.31 1.91
N ILE A 14 -20.39 15.35 1.23
CA ILE A 14 -19.97 15.56 -0.16
C ILE A 14 -21.17 15.74 -1.09
N TYR A 15 -22.26 15.00 -0.88
CA TYR A 15 -23.51 15.20 -1.61
C TYR A 15 -24.08 16.61 -1.37
N ALA A 16 -24.11 17.07 -0.12
CA ALA A 16 -24.61 18.39 0.22
C ALA A 16 -23.77 19.52 -0.41
N MET A 17 -22.45 19.35 -0.48
CA MET A 17 -21.56 20.30 -1.17
C MET A 17 -21.89 20.38 -2.67
N ALA A 18 -21.97 19.23 -3.36
CA ALA A 18 -22.29 19.16 -4.78
C ALA A 18 -23.72 19.68 -5.10
N LEU A 19 -24.69 19.36 -4.25
CA LEU A 19 -26.05 19.88 -4.37
C LEU A 19 -26.10 21.40 -4.16
N ASN A 20 -25.36 21.91 -3.17
CA ASN A 20 -25.28 23.35 -2.94
C ASN A 20 -24.66 24.08 -4.15
N GLU A 21 -23.60 23.54 -4.74
CA GLU A 21 -23.03 24.06 -6.00
C GLU A 21 -24.06 24.06 -7.13
N THR A 22 -24.80 22.95 -7.29
CA THR A 22 -25.89 22.84 -8.28
C THR A 22 -26.99 23.89 -8.07
N LEU A 23 -27.40 24.12 -6.82
CA LEU A 23 -28.44 25.10 -6.47
C LEU A 23 -27.99 26.55 -6.70
N ASN A 24 -26.69 26.82 -6.62
CA ASN A 24 -26.14 28.15 -6.89
C ASN A 24 -26.04 28.45 -8.39
N ASP A 25 -26.07 27.44 -9.26
CA ASP A 25 -26.17 27.60 -10.71
C ASP A 25 -27.64 27.55 -11.16
N LYS A 26 -28.22 28.72 -11.46
CA LYS A 26 -29.62 28.86 -11.91
C LYS A 26 -29.95 28.12 -13.20
N THR A 27 -28.95 27.63 -13.94
CA THR A 27 -29.14 26.88 -15.19
C THR A 27 -29.25 25.37 -14.96
N LYS A 28 -28.96 24.88 -13.75
CA LYS A 28 -28.92 23.46 -13.43
C LYS A 28 -30.18 23.02 -12.70
N ASP A 29 -30.58 21.78 -12.95
CA ASP A 29 -31.68 21.12 -12.25
C ASP A 29 -31.14 20.38 -11.01
N PRO A 30 -31.55 20.71 -9.78
CA PRO A 30 -31.13 19.99 -8.57
C PRO A 30 -31.66 18.54 -8.52
N ARG A 31 -32.53 18.13 -9.44
CA ARG A 31 -32.96 16.73 -9.60
C ARG A 31 -32.08 15.94 -10.58
N ASN A 32 -31.16 16.60 -11.29
CA ASN A 32 -30.22 15.94 -12.19
C ASN A 32 -29.08 15.28 -11.39
N GLY A 33 -29.30 14.04 -10.97
CA GLY A 33 -28.32 13.27 -10.21
C GLY A 33 -27.00 13.04 -10.94
N THR A 34 -27.01 12.90 -12.28
CA THR A 34 -25.79 12.76 -13.08
C THR A 34 -24.90 14.00 -12.95
N HIS A 35 -25.48 15.19 -12.97
CA HIS A 35 -24.74 16.42 -12.76
C HIS A 35 -24.18 16.52 -11.33
N ILE A 36 -24.98 16.20 -10.31
CA ILE A 36 -24.53 16.23 -8.91
C ILE A 36 -23.34 15.27 -8.72
N ILE A 37 -23.44 14.02 -9.19
CA ILE A 37 -22.35 13.05 -9.11
C ILE A 37 -21.10 13.55 -9.85
N SER A 38 -21.24 14.22 -10.99
CA SER A 38 -20.09 14.78 -11.72
C SER A 38 -19.33 15.86 -10.92
N LEU A 39 -19.97 16.55 -9.98
CA LEU A 39 -19.34 17.52 -9.08
C LEU A 39 -18.71 16.87 -7.84
N MET A 40 -19.01 15.58 -7.60
CA MET A 40 -18.45 14.79 -6.51
C MET A 40 -17.21 14.01 -6.95
N LYS A 41 -17.16 13.55 -8.20
CA LYS A 41 -16.04 12.81 -8.78
C LYS A 41 -14.79 13.67 -8.95
N GLN A 42 -13.63 12.99 -8.97
CA GLN A 42 -12.30 13.58 -9.13
C GLN A 42 -12.03 14.74 -8.16
N ARG A 43 -12.52 14.61 -6.92
CA ARG A 43 -12.52 15.70 -5.93
C ARG A 43 -12.11 15.20 -4.55
N SER A 44 -11.30 16.02 -3.88
CA SER A 44 -10.97 15.85 -2.46
C SER A 44 -11.96 16.59 -1.55
N PHE A 45 -12.33 15.96 -0.45
CA PHE A 45 -13.20 16.54 0.59
C PHE A 45 -12.73 16.15 2.00
N PRO A 46 -13.01 16.98 3.03
CA PRO A 46 -12.62 16.67 4.40
C PRO A 46 -13.54 15.61 5.03
N SER A 47 -12.94 14.58 5.63
CA SER A 47 -13.65 13.60 6.46
C SER A 47 -13.77 14.08 7.90
N ILE A 48 -14.88 13.74 8.57
CA ILE A 48 -15.05 13.92 10.02
C ILE A 48 -14.00 13.16 10.84
N GLN A 49 -13.32 12.18 10.24
CA GLN A 49 -12.23 11.42 10.85
C GLN A 49 -10.91 12.21 10.89
N GLY A 50 -10.86 13.40 10.30
CA GLY A 50 -9.72 14.33 10.37
C GLY A 50 -8.70 14.21 9.24
N PHE A 51 -8.99 13.42 8.21
CA PHE A 51 -8.18 13.31 6.99
C PHE A 51 -8.98 13.72 5.75
N LYS A 52 -8.30 13.95 4.62
CA LYS A 52 -8.95 14.17 3.32
C LYS A 52 -9.25 12.83 2.66
N VAL A 53 -10.43 12.76 2.03
CA VAL A 53 -10.84 11.65 1.16
C VAL A 53 -10.88 12.19 -0.25
N TYR A 54 -10.35 11.42 -1.20
CA TYR A 54 -10.44 11.70 -2.63
C TYR A 54 -11.51 10.78 -3.23
N MET A 55 -12.39 11.31 -4.06
CA MET A 55 -13.29 10.48 -4.88
C MET A 55 -12.73 10.44 -6.29
N ASP A 56 -12.52 9.24 -6.82
CA ASP A 56 -11.97 9.03 -8.15
C ASP A 56 -13.02 9.28 -9.27
N ASP A 57 -12.65 8.99 -10.52
CA ASP A 57 -13.58 9.10 -11.66
C ASP A 57 -14.63 7.99 -11.70
N ASN A 58 -14.40 6.85 -11.04
CA ASN A 58 -15.40 5.79 -10.91
C ASN A 58 -16.44 6.11 -9.84
N GLY A 59 -16.14 7.05 -8.93
CA GLY A 59 -16.96 7.40 -7.78
C GLY A 59 -16.58 6.62 -6.50
N ASP A 60 -15.42 5.96 -6.52
CA ASP A 60 -14.87 5.24 -5.38
C ASP A 60 -14.16 6.22 -4.45
N ALA A 61 -14.37 6.05 -3.14
CA ALA A 61 -13.78 6.89 -2.12
C ALA A 61 -12.44 6.31 -1.66
N GLU A 62 -11.38 7.10 -1.84
CA GLU A 62 -10.01 6.75 -1.51
C GLU A 62 -9.51 7.61 -0.34
N GLY A 63 -9.02 6.96 0.72
CA GLY A 63 -8.58 7.64 1.94
C GLY A 63 -7.07 7.62 2.12
N SER A 64 -6.54 8.58 2.87
CA SER A 64 -5.17 8.44 3.39
C SER A 64 -5.08 7.30 4.40
N TYR A 65 -4.09 6.42 4.24
CA TYR A 65 -3.84 5.33 5.18
C TYR A 65 -2.64 5.64 6.08
N SER A 66 -2.69 5.24 7.35
CA SER A 66 -1.52 5.33 8.23
C SER A 66 -0.76 4.01 8.25
N LEU A 67 0.55 4.06 8.04
CA LEU A 67 1.43 2.92 8.19
C LEU A 67 1.82 2.80 9.66
N LEU A 68 1.44 1.69 10.29
CA LEU A 68 1.80 1.36 11.67
C LEU A 68 2.90 0.31 11.68
N ALA A 69 3.89 0.48 12.55
CA ALA A 69 4.90 -0.53 12.84
C ALA A 69 5.04 -0.74 14.34
N ILE A 70 5.50 -1.94 14.71
CA ILE A 70 5.80 -2.25 16.10
C ILE A 70 7.08 -1.52 16.51
N ARG A 71 7.06 -0.93 17.71
CA ARG A 71 8.22 -0.31 18.34
C ARG A 71 8.30 -0.70 19.80
N GLU A 72 9.53 -0.77 20.30
CA GLU A 72 9.79 -0.96 21.72
C GLU A 72 9.48 0.33 22.50
N ILE A 73 8.66 0.21 23.54
CA ILE A 73 8.30 1.27 24.47
C ILE A 73 9.33 1.26 25.60
N ALA A 74 9.86 2.42 25.96
CA ALA A 74 10.74 2.52 27.11
C ALA A 74 9.97 2.24 28.41
N GLY A 75 10.29 1.12 29.07
CA GLY A 75 9.82 0.80 30.43
C GLY A 75 9.43 -0.67 30.58
N ASN A 76 9.86 -1.33 31.66
CA ASN A 76 9.44 -2.68 32.01
C ASN A 76 7.94 -2.67 32.37
N LEU A 77 7.07 -3.09 31.45
CA LEU A 77 5.68 -3.36 31.78
C LEU A 77 5.59 -4.68 32.56
N THR A 78 5.71 -4.58 33.89
CA THR A 78 5.46 -5.71 34.79
C THR A 78 3.95 -5.91 34.95
N GLY A 79 3.41 -6.90 34.25
CA GLY A 79 2.04 -7.37 34.48
C GLY A 79 1.96 -8.24 35.73
N ARG A 80 0.75 -8.47 36.23
CA ARG A 80 0.47 -9.34 37.40
C ARG A 80 0.90 -10.82 37.22
N HIS A 81 1.32 -11.20 36.00
CA HIS A 81 1.80 -12.54 35.62
C HIS A 81 3.19 -12.55 34.94
N GLY A 82 3.99 -11.49 35.07
CA GLY A 82 5.34 -11.39 34.47
C GLY A 82 5.48 -10.26 33.44
N VAL A 83 6.64 -10.20 32.78
CA VAL A 83 6.97 -9.17 31.77
C VAL A 83 6.06 -9.35 30.56
N ILE A 84 5.14 -8.40 30.37
CA ILE A 84 4.40 -8.27 29.12
C ILE A 84 5.33 -7.48 28.21
N GLY A 85 5.73 -8.05 27.07
CA GLY A 85 6.75 -7.45 26.20
C GLY A 85 6.52 -5.95 25.95
N ASN A 86 7.60 -5.18 25.93
CA ASN A 86 7.57 -3.72 25.86
C ASN A 86 7.28 -3.22 24.42
N TYR A 87 6.24 -3.72 23.74
CA TYR A 87 5.99 -3.39 22.32
C TYR A 87 4.60 -2.78 22.11
N SER A 88 4.51 -1.72 21.32
CA SER A 88 3.23 -1.20 20.82
C SER A 88 3.28 -0.80 19.35
N TRP A 89 2.09 -0.65 18.77
CA TRP A 89 1.91 -0.09 17.44
C TRP A 89 2.12 1.43 17.46
N HIS A 90 3.00 1.92 16.59
CA HIS A 90 3.25 3.34 16.38
C HIS A 90 3.09 3.68 14.90
N LYS A 91 2.54 4.87 14.62
CA LYS A 91 2.51 5.40 13.26
C LYS A 91 3.92 5.79 12.83
N VAL A 92 4.40 5.16 11.75
CA VAL A 92 5.74 5.40 11.17
C VAL A 92 5.66 6.09 9.80
N GLY A 93 4.49 6.09 9.18
CA GLY A 93 4.28 6.77 7.91
C GLY A 93 2.81 6.90 7.55
N GLN A 94 2.57 7.42 6.36
CA GLN A 94 1.23 7.55 5.80
C GLN A 94 1.27 7.45 4.28
N PHE A 95 0.23 6.82 3.73
CA PHE A 95 -0.09 6.84 2.31
C PHE A 95 -1.03 8.01 2.06
N GLY A 96 -0.63 8.93 1.20
CA GLY A 96 -1.44 10.10 0.83
C GLY A 96 -1.51 10.29 -0.68
N PHE A 97 -2.68 10.72 -1.15
CA PHE A 97 -2.87 11.19 -2.52
C PHE A 97 -2.27 12.59 -2.65
N HIS A 98 -1.58 12.84 -3.76
CA HIS A 98 -1.09 14.18 -4.06
C HIS A 98 -2.25 15.00 -4.62
N GLU A 99 -2.41 16.24 -4.16
CA GLU A 99 -3.28 17.18 -4.85
C GLU A 99 -2.57 17.61 -6.13
N THR A 100 -2.93 16.98 -7.25
CA THR A 100 -2.38 17.36 -8.55
C THR A 100 -2.82 18.79 -8.89
N PRO A 101 -1.89 19.66 -9.31
CA PRO A 101 -2.25 20.96 -9.85
C PRO A 101 -3.22 20.82 -11.04
N PRO A 102 -4.16 21.75 -11.24
CA PRO A 102 -5.05 21.71 -12.40
C PRO A 102 -4.24 21.64 -13.70
N GLY A 103 -4.44 20.59 -14.50
CA GLY A 103 -3.77 20.40 -15.79
C GLY A 103 -2.60 19.40 -15.81
N THR A 104 -2.24 18.77 -14.67
CA THR A 104 -1.30 17.64 -14.67
C THR A 104 -2.07 16.32 -14.73
N LEU A 105 -1.81 15.51 -15.76
CA LEU A 105 -2.30 14.14 -15.86
C LEU A 105 -1.47 13.24 -14.95
N ASP A 106 -1.79 13.17 -13.66
CA ASP A 106 -1.32 12.07 -12.81
C ASP A 106 -2.22 10.87 -13.09
N MET A 107 -1.80 10.07 -14.07
CA MET A 107 -2.63 9.01 -14.64
C MET A 107 -2.77 7.78 -13.75
N ASP A 108 -1.96 7.67 -12.69
CA ASP A 108 -1.92 6.46 -11.89
C ASP A 108 -2.71 6.60 -10.59
N ASN A 109 -2.97 7.83 -10.11
CA ASN A 109 -3.70 8.12 -8.87
C ASN A 109 -3.26 7.21 -7.71
N VAL A 110 -1.97 6.83 -7.67
CA VAL A 110 -1.43 5.89 -6.69
C VAL A 110 -1.02 6.68 -5.45
N PRO A 111 -1.47 6.29 -4.25
CA PRO A 111 -1.07 6.99 -3.03
C PRO A 111 0.42 6.80 -2.75
N THR A 112 1.10 7.88 -2.37
CA THR A 112 2.53 7.87 -2.08
C THR A 112 2.80 7.63 -0.60
N LEU A 113 3.79 6.78 -0.28
CA LEU A 113 4.23 6.56 1.10
C LEU A 113 5.17 7.69 1.54
N ALA A 114 4.73 8.46 2.53
CA ALA A 114 5.58 9.38 3.28
C ALA A 114 5.92 8.76 4.65
N LEU A 115 7.18 8.41 4.86
CA LEU A 115 7.69 7.94 6.15
C LEU A 115 8.02 9.15 7.05
N ASN A 116 7.47 9.15 8.26
CA ASN A 116 7.76 10.14 9.29
C ASN A 116 8.73 9.62 10.34
N ASP A 117 8.92 8.31 10.41
CA ASP A 117 9.77 7.62 11.38
C ASP A 117 10.32 6.32 10.77
N SER A 118 11.34 5.73 11.40
CA SER A 118 11.94 4.48 10.95
C SER A 118 11.16 3.25 11.43
N ILE A 119 11.13 2.22 10.58
CA ILE A 119 10.58 0.91 10.90
C ILE A 119 11.66 0.10 11.62
N MET A 120 11.32 -0.44 12.79
CA MET A 120 12.18 -1.39 13.51
C MET A 120 12.07 -2.77 12.85
N TRP A 121 12.98 -3.07 11.94
CA TRP A 121 13.11 -4.40 11.38
C TRP A 121 13.88 -5.32 12.34
N LEU A 122 13.39 -6.54 12.56
CA LEU A 122 14.04 -7.51 13.45
C LEU A 122 15.47 -7.87 13.00
N GLY A 123 15.73 -7.84 11.69
CA GLY A 123 17.05 -8.03 11.10
C GLY A 123 17.88 -6.74 10.96
N GLY A 124 17.41 -5.60 11.46
CA GLY A 124 18.04 -4.29 11.33
C GLY A 124 17.69 -3.54 10.03
N GLU A 125 17.39 -4.26 8.96
CA GLU A 125 17.00 -3.70 7.65
C GLU A 125 15.75 -4.36 7.08
N ALA A 126 15.14 -3.70 6.07
CA ALA A 126 13.99 -4.26 5.37
C ALA A 126 14.41 -5.58 4.69
N PRO A 127 13.66 -6.68 4.91
CA PRO A 127 13.98 -7.95 4.28
C PRO A 127 13.84 -7.84 2.75
N GLN A 128 14.60 -8.66 2.04
CA GLN A 128 14.38 -8.86 0.60
C GLN A 128 12.96 -9.36 0.36
N ASP A 129 12.31 -8.80 -0.65
CA ASP A 129 10.98 -9.19 -1.10
C ASP A 129 10.98 -10.57 -1.79
N GLU A 130 12.14 -10.97 -2.33
CA GLU A 130 12.36 -12.29 -2.92
C GLU A 130 13.55 -13.03 -2.26
N PRO A 131 13.48 -14.36 -2.07
CA PRO A 131 14.62 -15.15 -1.62
C PRO A 131 15.80 -15.10 -2.61
N PRO A 132 17.06 -15.32 -2.19
CA PRO A 132 18.23 -15.29 -3.08
C PRO A 132 18.19 -16.23 -4.30
N CYS A 133 17.35 -17.28 -4.27
CA CYS A 133 17.15 -18.21 -5.38
C CYS A 133 15.74 -18.12 -6.02
N GLY A 134 15.01 -17.04 -5.75
CA GLY A 134 13.62 -16.89 -6.13
C GLY A 134 12.68 -17.86 -5.44
N PHE A 135 11.39 -17.66 -5.65
CA PHE A 135 10.34 -18.53 -5.08
C PHE A 135 10.27 -19.90 -5.75
N ASP A 136 10.72 -20.01 -7.00
CA ASP A 136 10.73 -21.26 -7.79
C ASP A 136 11.99 -22.12 -7.56
N GLY A 137 12.89 -21.67 -6.67
CA GLY A 137 14.14 -22.35 -6.37
C GLY A 137 15.22 -22.14 -7.42
N CYS A 138 16.45 -22.52 -7.07
CA CYS A 138 17.58 -22.31 -7.96
C CYS A 138 17.46 -23.28 -9.15
N SER A 139 17.57 -22.75 -10.38
CA SER A 139 17.80 -23.61 -11.55
C SER A 139 19.08 -24.45 -11.31
N PRO A 140 19.08 -25.74 -11.71
CA PRO A 140 20.27 -26.57 -11.54
C PRO A 140 21.47 -25.92 -12.21
N ASP A 141 22.62 -25.90 -11.52
CA ASP A 141 23.85 -25.36 -12.09
C ASP A 141 24.32 -26.29 -13.22
N TRP A 142 23.98 -25.90 -14.44
CA TRP A 142 24.34 -26.62 -15.65
C TRP A 142 25.84 -26.84 -15.78
N LYS A 143 26.69 -26.01 -15.16
CA LYS A 143 28.15 -26.23 -15.16
C LYS A 143 28.50 -27.52 -14.42
N ILE A 144 27.83 -27.81 -13.29
CA ILE A 144 28.03 -29.05 -12.54
C ILE A 144 27.57 -30.25 -13.37
N ILE A 145 26.41 -30.13 -14.04
CA ILE A 145 25.88 -31.20 -14.90
C ILE A 145 26.83 -31.46 -16.09
N PHE A 146 27.25 -30.43 -16.82
CA PHE A 146 28.15 -30.58 -17.97
C PHE A 146 29.53 -31.10 -17.59
N SER A 147 30.08 -30.67 -16.44
CA SER A 147 31.36 -31.18 -15.95
C SER A 147 31.29 -32.66 -15.55
N ALA A 148 30.22 -33.09 -14.89
CA ALA A 148 30.00 -34.50 -14.56
C ALA A 148 29.87 -35.38 -15.82
N ILE A 149 29.10 -34.93 -16.82
CA ILE A 149 28.96 -35.63 -18.10
C ILE A 149 30.31 -35.71 -18.83
N GLY A 150 31.07 -34.61 -18.87
CA GLY A 150 32.40 -34.56 -19.49
C GLY A 150 33.38 -35.54 -18.84
N ALA A 151 33.41 -35.61 -17.50
CA ALA A 151 34.25 -36.55 -16.77
C ALA A 151 33.87 -38.01 -17.07
N ALA A 152 32.58 -38.32 -17.09
CA ALA A 152 32.10 -39.67 -17.43
C ALA A 152 32.49 -40.08 -18.86
N LEU A 153 32.35 -39.18 -19.83
CA LEU A 153 32.78 -39.41 -21.22
C LEU A 153 34.28 -39.63 -21.33
N ALA A 154 35.09 -38.85 -20.61
CA ALA A 154 36.54 -39.01 -20.60
C ALA A 154 36.96 -40.38 -20.05
N VAL A 155 36.31 -40.86 -18.98
CA VAL A 155 36.55 -42.20 -18.44
C VAL A 155 36.19 -43.28 -19.45
N ILE A 156 35.05 -43.15 -20.14
CA ILE A 156 34.62 -44.10 -21.19
C ILE A 156 35.65 -44.15 -22.32
N VAL A 157 36.14 -43.00 -22.78
CA VAL A 157 37.19 -42.93 -23.82
C VAL A 157 38.45 -43.66 -23.35
N VAL A 158 38.93 -43.39 -22.14
CA VAL A 158 40.12 -44.06 -21.60
C VAL A 158 39.93 -45.58 -21.55
N VAL A 159 38.77 -46.07 -21.09
CA VAL A 159 38.48 -47.52 -21.05
C VAL A 159 38.46 -48.13 -22.45
N LEU A 160 37.88 -47.45 -23.45
CA LEU A 160 37.82 -47.95 -24.83
C LEU A 160 39.18 -47.96 -25.53
N PHE A 161 40.14 -47.11 -25.12
CA PHE A 161 41.48 -47.08 -25.70
C PHE A 161 42.50 -47.95 -24.94
N VAL A 162 42.20 -48.36 -23.71
CA VAL A 162 43.05 -49.23 -22.88
C VAL A 162 42.62 -50.71 -22.95
N ALA A 163 41.36 -50.98 -23.29
CA ALA A 163 40.86 -52.32 -23.62
C ALA A 163 41.18 -52.71 -25.07
#